data_AF-A0A9E1M290-F1
#
_entry.id   AF-A0A9E1M290-F1
#
_cell.length_a   1.000
_cell.length_b   1.000
_cell.length_c   1.000
_cell.angle_alpha   90.00
_cell.angle_beta   90.00
_cell.angle_gamma   90.00
#
_symmetry.space_group_name_H-M   'P 1'
#
loop_
_entity.id
_entity.type
_entity.pdbx_description
1 polymer ?
#
loop_
_entity_poly.entity_id
_entity_poly.type
_entity_poly.pdbx_seq_one_letter_code
_entity_poly.pdbx_strand_id
1 'polypeptide(L)'
;LVLRPSLFLSYQYKDFIFNMQNPRTYTDSIVGYETIFTKHFADEGFKWDVYIDTDEYEGYAYCPNLFYITELLEEKRCPIIKRRSFFTDYSDFMLNTCGEPSVKLLEFIRKYLDYDENLIWDNILRLENHSEVHRVMHFNYVLPVWDADYEPERGRSVICILAESTKRIRWYHEYLKQIPAWADCCVIGETSVCQETVRYLGASALDRLKVVEMEHFDYRRALVLAAECSQGYRYTGVLLLEDVEKQMPYSNEVSHQYADWENMLGTEAYLSNLMEVFEENPRLGLIVPPIPDYGTLFAKMEDGWMGRYEQVCALLDRWKIKANHRRSSEPLVPAGGCFWIRSEYFQKIGRWQQETGEEFDAETVLLALPFAVQSLGAYTGIAYSDRYLPIMITNQDYKMRENNQVVFEKYGPNYLNVCTKNIRDGVFREGGSQ
;
A
#
# COMPACT_ATOMS: atom_id res chain seq x y z
N LEU A 1 -10.61 18.01 -24.91
CA LEU A 1 -10.86 18.50 -26.28
C LEU A 1 -12.14 19.30 -26.29
N VAL A 2 -12.11 20.56 -26.72
CA VAL A 2 -13.31 21.40 -26.89
C VAL A 2 -13.46 21.70 -28.37
N LEU A 3 -14.60 21.31 -28.95
CA LEU A 3 -14.87 21.49 -30.38
C LEU A 3 -15.88 22.61 -30.59
N ARG A 4 -15.53 23.60 -31.43
CA ARG A 4 -16.50 24.63 -31.83
C ARG A 4 -17.58 24.00 -32.73
N PRO A 5 -18.83 24.51 -32.71
CA PRO A 5 -19.89 24.00 -33.58
C PRO A 5 -19.53 23.98 -35.07
N SER A 6 -18.70 24.94 -35.52
CA SER A 6 -18.20 25.00 -36.89
C SER A 6 -17.40 23.76 -37.31
N LEU A 7 -16.68 23.12 -36.39
CA LEU A 7 -16.00 21.85 -36.63
C LEU A 7 -16.92 20.67 -36.31
N PHE A 8 -17.54 20.64 -35.12
CA PHE A 8 -18.35 19.50 -34.68
C PHE A 8 -19.53 19.17 -35.61
N LEU A 9 -20.13 20.18 -36.25
CA LEU A 9 -21.25 20.00 -37.18
C LEU A 9 -20.82 19.87 -38.65
N SER A 10 -19.52 19.95 -38.94
CA SER A 10 -19.00 19.94 -40.32
C SER A 10 -19.12 18.57 -40.97
N TYR A 11 -19.04 18.54 -42.30
CA TYR A 11 -18.91 17.29 -43.04
C TYR A 11 -17.60 16.57 -42.66
N GLN A 12 -16.49 17.32 -42.59
CA GLN A 12 -15.16 16.78 -42.30
C GLN A 12 -15.11 16.04 -40.96
N TYR A 13 -15.73 16.59 -39.90
CA TYR A 13 -15.75 15.92 -38.60
C TYR A 13 -16.58 14.64 -38.63
N LYS A 14 -17.74 14.67 -39.30
CA LYS A 14 -18.58 13.47 -39.47
C LYS A 14 -17.86 12.39 -40.27
N ASP A 15 -17.23 12.78 -41.37
CA ASP A 15 -16.46 11.87 -42.22
C ASP A 15 -15.31 11.23 -41.44
N PHE A 16 -14.51 12.05 -40.74
CA PHE A 16 -13.42 11.56 -39.89
C PHE A 16 -13.90 10.55 -38.85
N ILE A 17 -14.94 10.89 -38.07
CA ILE A 17 -15.44 10.01 -36.99
C ILE A 17 -16.07 8.72 -37.56
N PHE A 18 -16.82 8.79 -38.67
CA PHE A 18 -17.46 7.61 -39.25
C PHE A 18 -16.49 6.69 -39.99
N ASN A 19 -15.39 7.22 -40.51
CA ASN A 19 -14.35 6.45 -41.18
C ASN A 19 -13.20 6.03 -40.23
N MET A 20 -13.20 6.53 -38.99
CA MET A 20 -12.21 6.15 -37.99
C MET A 20 -12.37 4.67 -37.59
N GLN A 21 -11.27 3.94 -37.58
CA GLN A 21 -11.28 2.57 -37.07
C GLN A 21 -11.39 2.56 -35.55
N ASN A 22 -12.26 1.70 -35.03
CA ASN A 22 -12.30 1.45 -33.59
C ASN A 22 -10.95 0.89 -33.14
N PRO A 23 -10.29 1.51 -32.15
CA PRO A 23 -8.99 1.06 -31.69
C PRO A 23 -9.10 -0.32 -31.05
N ARG A 24 -8.14 -1.22 -31.34
CA ARG A 24 -8.06 -2.55 -30.71
C ARG A 24 -7.09 -2.56 -29.54
N THR A 25 -6.19 -1.59 -29.50
CA THR A 25 -5.22 -1.40 -28.43
C THR A 25 -5.21 0.05 -27.96
N TYR A 26 -4.65 0.30 -26.78
CA TYR A 26 -4.41 1.66 -26.29
C TYR A 26 -3.47 2.46 -27.23
N THR A 27 -2.49 1.79 -27.83
CA THR A 27 -1.61 2.43 -28.81
C THR A 27 -2.38 2.84 -30.06
N ASP A 28 -3.31 2.00 -30.52
CA ASP A 28 -4.17 2.31 -31.67
C ASP A 28 -5.00 3.57 -31.40
N SER A 29 -5.51 3.76 -30.17
CA SER A 29 -6.30 4.96 -29.85
C SER A 29 -5.43 6.23 -29.85
N ILE A 30 -4.17 6.14 -29.42
CA ILE A 30 -3.27 7.30 -29.47
C ILE A 30 -2.91 7.61 -30.93
N VAL A 31 -2.36 6.63 -31.65
CA VAL A 31 -1.79 6.85 -32.99
C VAL A 31 -2.88 7.11 -34.02
N GLY A 32 -4.00 6.39 -33.94
CA GLY A 32 -5.10 6.47 -34.89
C GLY A 32 -6.08 7.61 -34.64
N TYR A 33 -6.01 8.28 -33.50
CA TYR A 33 -6.89 9.40 -33.17
C TYR A 33 -6.12 10.57 -32.56
N GLU A 34 -5.59 10.43 -31.34
CA GLU A 34 -5.05 11.57 -30.56
C GLU A 34 -3.94 12.33 -31.29
N THR A 35 -2.96 11.62 -31.86
CA THR A 35 -1.78 12.24 -32.50
C THR A 35 -2.11 12.89 -33.83
N ILE A 36 -3.13 12.40 -34.55
CA ILE A 36 -3.46 12.88 -35.91
C ILE A 36 -4.58 13.91 -35.93
N PHE A 37 -5.44 13.93 -34.90
CA PHE A 37 -6.69 14.71 -34.89
C PHE A 37 -6.45 16.19 -35.24
N THR A 38 -5.57 16.85 -34.48
CA THR A 38 -5.30 18.29 -34.65
C THR A 38 -4.74 18.60 -36.02
N LYS A 39 -3.77 17.80 -36.50
CA LYS A 39 -3.16 18.00 -37.81
C LYS A 39 -4.16 17.78 -38.95
N HIS A 40 -4.97 16.72 -38.87
CA HIS A 40 -5.96 16.39 -39.90
C HIS A 40 -6.92 17.57 -40.15
N PHE A 41 -7.52 18.12 -39.09
CA PHE A 41 -8.44 19.25 -39.25
C PHE A 41 -7.73 20.57 -39.58
N ALA A 42 -6.48 20.75 -39.15
CA ALA A 42 -5.68 21.90 -39.58
C ALA A 42 -5.44 21.88 -41.10
N ASP A 43 -5.12 20.71 -41.66
CA ASP A 43 -4.91 20.53 -43.11
C ASP A 43 -6.22 20.76 -43.90
N GLU A 44 -7.38 20.46 -43.32
CA GLU A 44 -8.73 20.77 -43.84
C GLU A 44 -9.14 22.25 -43.68
N GLY A 45 -8.25 23.10 -43.16
CA GLY A 45 -8.45 24.55 -43.04
C GLY A 45 -9.11 25.01 -41.74
N PHE A 46 -9.34 24.12 -40.77
CA PHE A 46 -9.76 24.52 -39.43
C PHE A 46 -8.60 25.10 -38.63
N LYS A 47 -8.92 25.95 -37.66
CA LYS A 47 -7.93 26.53 -36.74
C LYS A 47 -8.04 25.86 -35.37
N TRP A 48 -6.90 25.72 -34.72
CA TRP A 48 -6.80 25.21 -33.36
C TRP A 48 -5.94 26.15 -32.53
N ASP A 49 -6.07 26.02 -31.23
CA ASP A 49 -5.26 26.69 -30.22
C ASP A 49 -5.25 25.81 -28.96
N VAL A 50 -4.31 26.03 -28.05
CA VAL A 50 -4.20 25.31 -26.78
C VAL A 50 -4.54 26.24 -25.62
N TYR A 51 -5.21 25.70 -24.60
CA TYR A 51 -5.48 26.46 -23.38
C TYR A 51 -4.22 26.60 -22.52
N ILE A 52 -3.43 25.52 -22.44
CA ILE A 52 -2.12 25.49 -21.78
C ILE A 52 -1.07 25.29 -22.86
N ASP A 53 -0.25 26.32 -23.06
CA ASP A 53 0.96 26.22 -23.87
C ASP A 53 2.03 25.46 -23.06
N THR A 54 2.58 24.41 -23.67
CA THR A 54 3.61 23.55 -23.07
C THR A 54 4.87 23.49 -23.93
N ASP A 55 5.07 24.41 -24.87
CA ASP A 55 6.22 24.42 -25.78
C ASP A 55 7.56 24.45 -25.01
N GLU A 56 7.60 25.11 -23.85
CA GLU A 56 8.80 25.15 -22.99
C GLU A 56 9.21 23.78 -22.42
N TYR A 57 8.30 22.81 -22.35
CA TYR A 57 8.59 21.47 -21.89
C TYR A 57 9.11 20.55 -23.00
N GLU A 58 9.15 21.02 -24.26
CA GLU A 58 9.71 20.26 -25.36
C GLU A 58 11.20 19.94 -25.08
N GLY A 59 11.55 18.65 -25.10
CA GLY A 59 12.89 18.18 -24.74
C GLY A 59 13.16 18.06 -23.24
N TYR A 60 12.27 18.55 -22.37
CA TYR A 60 12.37 18.45 -20.91
C TYR A 60 11.45 17.39 -20.31
N ALA A 61 10.23 17.24 -20.84
CA ALA A 61 9.24 16.32 -20.30
C ALA A 61 8.42 15.64 -21.39
N TYR A 62 8.38 14.31 -21.39
CA TYR A 62 7.57 13.55 -22.34
C TYR A 62 6.06 13.75 -22.14
N CYS A 63 5.62 13.88 -20.89
CA CYS A 63 4.20 14.01 -20.53
C CYS A 63 4.05 15.05 -19.40
N PRO A 64 4.10 16.36 -19.70
CA PRO A 64 4.08 17.42 -18.69
C PRO A 64 2.88 17.32 -17.73
N ASN A 65 1.71 16.95 -18.24
CA ASN A 65 0.49 16.76 -17.44
C ASN A 65 0.48 15.54 -16.50
N LEU A 66 1.54 14.74 -16.50
CA LEU A 66 1.76 13.69 -15.50
C LEU A 66 2.96 14.02 -14.60
N PHE A 67 4.09 14.41 -15.20
CA PHE A 67 5.37 14.57 -14.48
C PHE A 67 5.58 15.98 -13.92
N TYR A 68 4.96 17.00 -14.52
CA TYR A 68 5.03 18.41 -14.13
C TYR A 68 3.64 18.95 -13.75
N ILE A 69 2.74 18.06 -13.32
CA ILE A 69 1.32 18.41 -13.10
C ILE A 69 1.15 19.55 -12.09
N THR A 70 1.94 19.57 -11.01
CA THR A 70 1.86 20.65 -10.01
C THR A 70 2.22 22.01 -10.60
N GLU A 71 3.26 22.08 -11.43
CA GLU A 71 3.67 23.31 -12.13
C GLU A 71 2.59 23.78 -13.12
N LEU A 72 2.00 22.85 -13.87
CA LEU A 72 0.88 23.18 -14.77
C LEU A 72 -0.34 23.72 -14.00
N LEU A 73 -0.64 23.18 -12.82
CA LEU A 73 -1.74 23.66 -11.99
C LEU A 73 -1.44 25.04 -11.40
N GLU A 74 -0.26 25.22 -10.82
CA GLU A 74 0.13 26.41 -10.08
C GLU A 74 0.45 27.60 -10.99
N GLU A 75 1.32 27.39 -11.98
CA GLU A 75 1.88 28.48 -12.80
C GLU A 75 1.03 28.74 -14.04
N LYS A 76 0.58 27.66 -14.70
CA LYS A 76 -0.19 27.74 -15.94
C LYS A 76 -1.70 27.74 -15.72
N ARG A 77 -2.16 27.50 -14.49
CA ARG A 77 -3.59 27.41 -14.12
C ARG A 77 -4.35 26.37 -14.96
N CYS A 78 -3.72 25.23 -15.19
CA CYS A 78 -4.33 24.08 -15.83
C CYS A 78 -5.56 23.63 -15.01
N PRO A 79 -6.76 23.52 -15.61
CA PRO A 79 -7.97 23.21 -14.86
C PRO A 79 -8.23 21.69 -14.78
N ILE A 80 -7.29 20.87 -15.25
CA ILE A 80 -7.47 19.42 -15.36
C ILE A 80 -6.34 18.67 -14.69
N ILE A 81 -6.71 17.62 -13.97
CA ILE A 81 -5.79 16.64 -13.42
C ILE A 81 -6.01 15.32 -14.16
N LYS A 82 -4.93 14.70 -14.63
CA LYS A 82 -5.02 13.38 -15.23
C LYS A 82 -5.29 12.37 -14.13
N ARG A 83 -6.36 11.60 -14.26
CA ARG A 83 -6.72 10.56 -13.27
C ARG A 83 -5.56 9.60 -12.96
N ARG A 84 -4.74 9.25 -13.96
CA ARG A 84 -3.54 8.40 -13.82
C ARG A 84 -2.43 8.99 -12.94
N SER A 85 -2.51 10.27 -12.56
CA SER A 85 -1.60 10.84 -11.55
C SER A 85 -1.77 10.19 -10.18
N PHE A 86 -2.84 9.44 -9.94
CA PHE A 86 -3.07 8.71 -8.68
C PHE A 86 -2.88 7.19 -8.82
N PHE A 87 -2.65 6.69 -10.03
CA PHE A 87 -2.39 5.28 -10.35
C PHE A 87 -1.75 5.20 -11.75
N THR A 88 -0.52 4.73 -11.84
CA THR A 88 0.19 4.50 -13.10
C THR A 88 1.20 3.39 -12.88
N ASP A 89 1.67 2.78 -13.96
CA ASP A 89 2.80 1.87 -13.87
C ASP A 89 4.01 2.66 -13.33
N TYR A 90 4.53 2.25 -12.18
CA TYR A 90 5.58 3.00 -11.49
C TYR A 90 6.88 3.08 -12.32
N SER A 91 7.06 2.22 -13.33
CA SER A 91 8.15 2.34 -14.29
C SER A 91 8.11 3.65 -15.09
N ASP A 92 6.92 4.25 -15.30
CA ASP A 92 6.79 5.58 -15.91
C ASP A 92 7.52 6.63 -15.06
N PHE A 93 7.40 6.57 -13.73
CA PHE A 93 8.12 7.49 -12.85
C PHE A 93 9.61 7.20 -12.82
N MET A 94 10.02 5.94 -12.71
CA MET A 94 11.44 5.57 -12.69
C MET A 94 12.20 5.96 -13.95
N LEU A 95 11.50 6.18 -15.07
CA LEU A 95 12.08 6.66 -16.32
C LEU A 95 12.17 8.18 -16.40
N ASN A 96 11.23 8.91 -15.78
CA ASN A 96 11.02 10.34 -16.06
C ASN A 96 11.25 11.25 -14.84
N THR A 97 11.22 10.72 -13.61
CA THR A 97 11.24 11.49 -12.35
C THR A 97 11.85 10.65 -11.21
N CYS A 98 11.81 11.13 -9.95
CA CYS A 98 12.12 10.30 -8.78
C CYS A 98 10.89 9.79 -8.02
N GLY A 99 9.68 9.94 -8.59
CA GLY A 99 8.40 9.47 -8.02
C GLY A 99 7.60 10.56 -7.29
N GLU A 100 8.17 11.75 -7.13
CA GLU A 100 7.57 12.87 -6.41
C GLU A 100 6.29 13.51 -6.98
N PRO A 101 5.93 13.43 -8.30
CA PRO A 101 4.86 14.26 -8.84
C PRO A 101 3.48 14.05 -8.19
N SER A 102 3.11 12.80 -7.92
CA SER A 102 1.79 12.44 -7.37
C SER A 102 1.62 12.87 -5.92
N VAL A 103 2.70 12.79 -5.14
CA VAL A 103 2.74 13.24 -3.75
C VAL A 103 2.56 14.75 -3.70
N LYS A 104 3.37 15.49 -4.48
CA LYS A 104 3.27 16.95 -4.60
C LYS A 104 1.90 17.40 -5.10
N LEU A 105 1.29 16.66 -6.01
CA LEU A 105 -0.06 16.92 -6.49
C LEU A 105 -1.09 16.83 -5.37
N LEU A 106 -1.07 15.76 -4.57
CA LEU A 106 -2.01 15.60 -3.46
C LEU A 106 -1.82 16.67 -2.39
N GLU A 107 -0.56 16.97 -2.03
CA GLU A 107 -0.24 18.07 -1.13
C GLU A 107 -0.76 19.42 -1.64
N PHE A 108 -0.57 19.68 -2.94
CA PHE A 108 -1.06 20.91 -3.57
C PHE A 108 -2.58 21.01 -3.50
N ILE A 109 -3.30 19.93 -3.81
CA ILE A 109 -4.77 19.86 -3.70
C ILE A 109 -5.20 20.18 -2.27
N ARG A 110 -4.62 19.51 -1.28
CA ARG A 110 -4.96 19.68 0.15
C ARG A 110 -4.71 21.09 0.66
N LYS A 111 -3.61 21.71 0.25
CA LYS A 111 -3.13 22.97 0.81
C LYS A 111 -3.69 24.20 0.11
N TYR A 112 -3.94 24.12 -1.20
CA TYR A 112 -4.20 25.30 -2.03
C TYR A 112 -5.53 25.25 -2.77
N LEU A 113 -6.24 24.12 -2.81
CA LEU A 113 -7.53 24.00 -3.48
C LEU A 113 -8.66 23.72 -2.47
N ASP A 114 -9.87 24.12 -2.83
CA ASP A 114 -11.12 23.77 -2.13
C ASP A 114 -11.75 22.47 -2.67
N TYR A 115 -10.96 21.68 -3.39
CA TYR A 115 -11.42 20.45 -4.05
C TYR A 115 -11.65 19.33 -3.03
N ASP A 116 -12.81 18.69 -3.09
CA ASP A 116 -13.12 17.56 -2.22
C ASP A 116 -12.32 16.31 -2.62
N GLU A 117 -11.28 16.03 -1.84
CA GLU A 117 -10.39 14.88 -2.01
C GLU A 117 -11.15 13.54 -2.01
N ASN A 118 -12.32 13.46 -1.36
CA ASN A 118 -13.13 12.24 -1.35
C ASN A 118 -13.59 11.84 -2.76
N LEU A 119 -13.77 12.80 -3.67
CA LEU A 119 -14.11 12.50 -5.07
C LEU A 119 -12.99 11.73 -5.78
N ILE A 120 -11.73 11.97 -5.40
CA ILE A 120 -10.58 11.20 -5.88
C ILE A 120 -10.66 9.80 -5.28
N TRP A 121 -10.74 9.68 -3.95
CA TRP A 121 -10.69 8.39 -3.27
C TRP A 121 -11.86 7.46 -3.61
N ASP A 122 -13.09 7.97 -3.67
CA ASP A 122 -14.28 7.19 -4.03
C ASP A 122 -14.18 6.62 -5.45
N ASN A 123 -13.41 7.28 -6.33
CA ASN A 123 -13.13 6.80 -7.66
C ASN A 123 -11.96 5.81 -7.69
N ILE A 124 -10.81 6.19 -7.13
CA ILE A 124 -9.56 5.43 -7.18
C ILE A 124 -9.69 4.11 -6.42
N LEU A 125 -10.20 4.13 -5.18
CA LEU A 125 -10.30 2.94 -4.34
C LEU A 125 -11.31 1.92 -4.88
N ARG A 126 -12.29 2.36 -5.66
CA ARG A 126 -13.29 1.48 -6.27
C ARG A 126 -12.79 0.75 -7.53
N LEU A 127 -11.83 1.34 -8.26
CA LEU A 127 -11.50 0.90 -9.61
C LEU A 127 -10.06 0.38 -9.75
N GLU A 128 -9.14 0.89 -8.94
CA GLU A 128 -7.71 0.65 -9.13
C GLU A 128 -7.16 -0.37 -8.13
N ASN A 129 -6.03 -0.98 -8.50
CA ASN A 129 -5.34 -1.91 -7.62
C ASN A 129 -4.68 -1.14 -6.46
N HIS A 130 -4.94 -1.52 -5.21
CA HIS A 130 -4.46 -0.75 -4.06
C HIS A 130 -2.92 -0.66 -3.99
N SER A 131 -2.17 -1.66 -4.48
CA SER A 131 -0.70 -1.64 -4.46
C SER A 131 -0.13 -0.70 -5.51
N GLU A 132 -0.79 -0.55 -6.65
CA GLU A 132 -0.45 0.49 -7.63
C GLU A 132 -0.69 1.89 -7.05
N VAL A 133 -1.84 2.10 -6.41
CA VAL A 133 -2.15 3.36 -5.73
C VAL A 133 -1.13 3.67 -4.62
N HIS A 134 -0.83 2.70 -3.75
CA HIS A 134 0.16 2.85 -2.69
C HIS A 134 1.54 3.26 -3.22
N ARG A 135 2.02 2.58 -4.28
CA ARG A 135 3.30 2.90 -4.91
C ARG A 135 3.35 4.33 -5.42
N VAL A 136 2.31 4.75 -6.15
CA VAL A 136 2.22 6.09 -6.73
C VAL A 136 2.08 7.18 -5.67
N MET A 137 1.32 6.92 -4.61
CA MET A 137 1.05 7.90 -3.56
C MET A 137 2.08 7.89 -2.43
N HIS A 138 3.06 6.97 -2.48
CA HIS A 138 4.09 6.80 -1.45
C HIS A 138 3.51 6.72 -0.02
N PHE A 139 2.49 5.87 0.20
CA PHE A 139 1.90 5.66 1.53
C PHE A 139 2.79 4.89 2.51
N ASN A 140 4.07 5.27 2.56
CA ASN A 140 5.09 4.83 3.50
C ASN A 140 5.25 5.95 4.55
N TYR A 141 4.75 5.72 5.75
CA TYR A 141 4.80 6.67 6.85
C TYR A 141 6.02 6.38 7.72
N VAL A 142 6.91 7.35 7.88
CA VAL A 142 8.10 7.24 8.74
C VAL A 142 7.83 8.01 10.01
N LEU A 143 7.86 7.31 11.15
CA LEU A 143 7.42 7.87 12.43
C LEU A 143 8.58 7.88 13.44
N PRO A 144 8.80 9.00 14.14
CA PRO A 144 9.83 9.06 15.16
C PRO A 144 9.45 8.24 16.39
N VAL A 145 10.44 7.62 17.02
CA VAL A 145 10.23 6.78 18.23
C VAL A 145 10.49 7.51 19.55
N TRP A 146 10.98 8.75 19.52
CA TRP A 146 11.47 9.45 20.71
C TRP A 146 10.59 10.61 21.18
N ASP A 147 9.79 11.18 20.29
CA ASP A 147 8.99 12.37 20.56
C ASP A 147 7.66 12.30 19.81
N ALA A 148 6.63 12.93 20.37
CA ALA A 148 5.29 13.00 19.79
C ALA A 148 4.59 14.28 20.25
N ASP A 149 4.11 15.07 19.29
CA ASP A 149 3.32 16.28 19.56
C ASP A 149 1.83 15.98 19.72
N TYR A 150 1.35 14.90 19.10
CA TYR A 150 -0.03 14.47 19.18
C TYR A 150 -0.29 13.65 20.45
N GLU A 151 -1.32 14.03 21.21
CA GLU A 151 -1.80 13.28 22.37
C GLU A 151 -3.09 12.51 22.01
N PRO A 152 -3.04 11.18 21.87
CA PRO A 152 -4.23 10.40 21.54
C PRO A 152 -5.27 10.45 22.66
N GLU A 153 -6.54 10.58 22.28
CA GLU A 153 -7.64 10.56 23.24
C GLU A 153 -7.81 9.18 23.90
N ARG A 154 -7.85 9.18 25.23
CA ARG A 154 -8.01 7.96 26.03
C ARG A 154 -9.31 7.23 25.72
N GLY A 155 -9.22 5.91 25.56
CA GLY A 155 -10.37 5.03 25.30
C GLY A 155 -10.85 5.02 23.83
N ARG A 156 -10.12 5.66 22.91
CA ARG A 156 -10.39 5.54 21.46
C ARG A 156 -9.68 4.37 20.80
N SER A 157 -8.67 3.79 21.45
CA SER A 157 -7.85 2.74 20.87
C SER A 157 -7.75 1.54 21.77
N VAL A 158 -7.72 0.35 21.18
CA VAL A 158 -7.44 -0.91 21.88
C VAL A 158 -6.30 -1.65 21.20
N ILE A 159 -5.41 -2.22 21.99
CA ILE A 159 -4.34 -3.11 21.52
C ILE A 159 -4.73 -4.55 21.87
N CYS A 160 -4.98 -5.34 20.84
CA CYS A 160 -5.29 -6.77 20.92
C CYS A 160 -4.01 -7.57 20.73
N ILE A 161 -3.55 -8.18 21.82
CA ILE A 161 -2.39 -9.04 21.88
C ILE A 161 -2.85 -10.49 21.69
N LEU A 162 -2.55 -11.06 20.53
CA LEU A 162 -2.82 -12.46 20.21
C LEU A 162 -1.65 -13.29 20.76
N ALA A 163 -1.89 -13.97 21.87
CA ALA A 163 -0.88 -14.69 22.63
C ALA A 163 -0.82 -16.17 22.22
N GLU A 164 -0.03 -16.48 21.19
CA GLU A 164 0.25 -17.87 20.77
C GLU A 164 1.26 -18.53 21.71
N SER A 165 2.35 -17.82 22.04
CA SER A 165 3.46 -18.40 22.79
C SER A 165 4.21 -17.38 23.64
N THR A 166 4.58 -17.78 24.85
CA THR A 166 5.38 -16.99 25.81
C THR A 166 6.85 -17.42 25.86
N LYS A 167 7.32 -18.30 24.98
CA LYS A 167 8.73 -18.77 24.97
C LYS A 167 9.75 -17.61 24.97
N ARG A 168 9.44 -16.53 24.26
CA ARG A 168 10.28 -15.31 24.15
C ARG A 168 9.71 -14.12 24.93
N ILE A 169 8.86 -14.33 25.93
CA ILE A 169 8.15 -13.25 26.65
C ILE A 169 9.09 -12.19 27.24
N ARG A 170 10.30 -12.57 27.66
CA ARG A 170 11.31 -11.62 28.16
C ARG A 170 11.76 -10.61 27.11
N TRP A 171 11.79 -10.99 25.83
CA TRP A 171 12.09 -10.08 24.74
C TRP A 171 10.88 -9.17 24.46
N TYR A 172 9.67 -9.74 24.42
CA TYR A 172 8.44 -8.96 24.24
C TYR A 172 8.18 -7.93 25.34
N HIS A 173 8.59 -8.23 26.59
CA HIS A 173 8.46 -7.33 27.73
C HIS A 173 8.94 -5.90 27.44
N GLU A 174 10.00 -5.74 26.64
CA GLU A 174 10.54 -4.43 26.29
C GLU A 174 9.57 -3.56 25.49
N TYR A 175 8.67 -4.19 24.71
CA TYR A 175 7.59 -3.53 23.99
C TYR A 175 6.30 -3.50 24.79
N LEU A 176 5.94 -4.59 25.49
CA LEU A 176 4.71 -4.68 26.29
C LEU A 176 4.62 -3.58 27.36
N LYS A 177 5.76 -3.17 27.92
CA LYS A 177 5.82 -2.03 28.86
C LYS A 177 5.61 -0.66 28.22
N GLN A 178 5.68 -0.56 26.89
CA GLN A 178 5.47 0.68 26.11
C GLN A 178 4.00 0.91 25.79
N ILE A 179 3.10 -0.01 26.16
CA ILE A 179 1.66 0.17 25.94
C ILE A 179 1.20 1.41 26.72
N PRO A 180 0.69 2.43 26.03
CA PRO A 180 0.44 3.73 26.64
C PRO A 180 -0.85 3.73 27.45
N ALA A 181 -0.94 4.64 28.43
CA ALA A 181 -2.10 4.72 29.33
C ALA A 181 -3.40 5.19 28.65
N TRP A 182 -3.31 5.74 27.44
CA TRP A 182 -4.46 6.14 26.62
C TRP A 182 -5.09 4.97 25.85
N ALA A 183 -4.34 3.87 25.64
CA ALA A 183 -4.82 2.68 24.95
C ALA A 183 -5.32 1.63 25.95
N ASP A 184 -6.48 1.05 25.65
CA ASP A 184 -6.96 -0.11 26.40
C ASP A 184 -6.29 -1.39 25.85
N CYS A 185 -6.22 -2.46 26.63
CA CYS A 185 -5.48 -3.67 26.26
C CYS A 185 -6.38 -4.92 26.31
N CYS A 186 -6.26 -5.78 25.32
CA CYS A 186 -6.93 -7.08 25.27
C CYS A 186 -5.90 -8.17 25.01
N VAL A 187 -5.83 -9.20 25.87
CA VAL A 187 -4.98 -10.38 25.65
C VAL A 187 -5.86 -11.57 25.28
N ILE A 188 -5.57 -12.21 24.16
CA ILE A 188 -6.38 -13.28 23.57
C ILE A 188 -5.50 -14.51 23.33
N GLY A 189 -5.85 -15.65 23.90
CA GLY A 189 -5.07 -16.88 23.74
C GLY A 189 -5.40 -17.93 24.80
N GLU A 190 -4.61 -18.98 24.87
CA GLU A 190 -4.78 -20.03 25.88
C GLU A 190 -4.59 -19.49 27.29
N THR A 191 -5.37 -19.99 28.26
CA THR A 191 -5.42 -19.47 29.65
C THR A 191 -4.02 -19.31 30.26
N SER A 192 -3.14 -20.31 30.12
CA SER A 192 -1.78 -20.27 30.66
C SER A 192 -0.88 -19.22 29.99
N VAL A 193 -1.01 -19.05 28.67
CA VAL A 193 -0.24 -18.09 27.87
C VAL A 193 -0.72 -16.67 28.15
N CYS A 194 -2.03 -16.47 28.27
CA CYS A 194 -2.63 -15.21 28.69
C CYS A 194 -2.14 -14.79 30.09
N GLN A 195 -2.22 -15.68 31.08
CA GLN A 195 -1.76 -15.40 32.45
C GLN A 195 -0.29 -15.01 32.49
N GLU A 196 0.57 -15.69 31.73
CA GLU A 196 1.99 -15.35 31.67
C GLU A 196 2.21 -14.01 30.95
N THR A 197 1.54 -13.76 29.82
CA THR A 197 1.62 -12.47 29.10
C THR A 197 1.26 -11.29 29.99
N VAL A 198 0.16 -11.40 30.75
CA VAL A 198 -0.32 -10.34 31.65
C VAL A 198 0.71 -9.94 32.71
N ARG A 199 1.55 -10.88 33.18
CA ARG A 199 2.60 -10.59 34.17
C ARG A 199 3.71 -9.68 33.64
N TYR A 200 3.86 -9.58 32.31
CA TYR A 200 4.87 -8.76 31.63
C TYR A 200 4.27 -7.49 31.01
N LEU A 201 2.99 -7.20 31.23
CA LEU A 201 2.39 -5.93 30.82
C LEU A 201 2.84 -4.80 31.75
N GLY A 202 2.97 -3.59 31.20
CA GLY A 202 3.16 -2.39 31.99
C GLY A 202 1.92 -2.06 32.84
N ALA A 203 2.11 -1.32 33.94
CA ALA A 203 1.01 -0.95 34.84
C ALA A 203 -0.13 -0.20 34.13
N SER A 204 0.21 0.66 33.15
CA SER A 204 -0.73 1.38 32.30
C SER A 204 -1.73 0.45 31.59
N ALA A 205 -1.24 -0.68 31.05
CA ALA A 205 -2.06 -1.64 30.32
C ALA A 205 -2.99 -2.45 31.23
N LEU A 206 -2.63 -2.62 32.51
CA LEU A 206 -3.41 -3.42 33.47
C LEU A 206 -4.69 -2.72 33.92
N ASP A 207 -4.72 -1.38 33.93
CA ASP A 207 -5.87 -0.60 34.41
C ASP A 207 -7.18 -0.91 33.65
N ARG A 208 -7.07 -1.30 32.38
CA ARG A 208 -8.20 -1.58 31.47
C ARG A 208 -7.92 -2.81 30.61
N LEU A 209 -7.38 -3.83 31.24
CA LEU A 209 -7.09 -5.10 30.60
C LEU A 209 -8.37 -5.95 30.49
N LYS A 210 -8.63 -6.45 29.29
CA LYS A 210 -9.53 -7.58 29.05
C LYS A 210 -8.71 -8.83 28.73
N VAL A 211 -9.07 -9.97 29.30
CA VAL A 211 -8.51 -11.27 28.91
C VAL A 211 -9.60 -12.11 28.28
N VAL A 212 -9.32 -12.66 27.10
CA VAL A 212 -10.23 -13.55 26.37
C VAL A 212 -9.54 -14.89 26.17
N GLU A 213 -10.02 -15.90 26.87
CA GLU A 213 -9.41 -17.23 26.85
C GLU A 213 -9.91 -18.04 25.65
N MET A 214 -9.01 -18.86 25.11
CA MET A 214 -9.26 -19.83 24.05
C MET A 214 -8.82 -21.21 24.51
N GLU A 215 -9.51 -22.26 24.06
CA GLU A 215 -9.12 -23.64 24.38
C GLU A 215 -7.81 -24.03 23.68
N HIS A 216 -7.70 -23.67 22.39
CA HIS A 216 -6.50 -23.83 21.58
C HIS A 216 -6.27 -22.56 20.78
N PHE A 217 -5.00 -22.16 20.65
CA PHE A 217 -4.67 -20.99 19.83
C PHE A 217 -4.86 -21.30 18.33
N ASP A 218 -5.79 -20.59 17.70
CA ASP A 218 -5.93 -20.48 16.25
C ASP A 218 -5.98 -18.99 15.89
N TYR A 219 -5.08 -18.56 15.02
CA TYR A 219 -4.92 -17.16 14.67
C TYR A 219 -6.18 -16.56 14.02
N ARG A 220 -6.88 -17.31 13.17
CA ARG A 220 -8.10 -16.84 12.47
C ARG A 220 -9.22 -16.59 13.48
N ARG A 221 -9.36 -17.49 14.45
CA ARG A 221 -10.34 -17.33 15.54
C ARG A 221 -9.94 -16.19 16.47
N ALA A 222 -8.66 -16.05 16.80
CA ALA A 222 -8.14 -14.94 17.60
C ALA A 222 -8.39 -13.58 16.92
N LEU A 223 -8.25 -13.49 15.58
CA LEU A 223 -8.63 -12.30 14.80
C LEU A 223 -10.11 -11.94 14.93
N VAL A 224 -11.00 -12.94 14.85
CA VAL A 224 -12.46 -12.71 15.04
C VAL A 224 -12.73 -12.16 16.45
N LEU A 225 -12.12 -12.75 17.49
CA LEU A 225 -12.25 -12.28 18.87
C LEU A 225 -11.65 -10.88 19.07
N ALA A 226 -10.54 -10.56 18.41
CA ALA A 226 -9.95 -9.23 18.42
C ALA A 226 -10.90 -8.20 17.76
N ALA A 227 -11.53 -8.55 16.64
CA ALA A 227 -12.54 -7.72 16.00
C ALA A 227 -13.77 -7.51 16.90
N GLU A 228 -14.21 -8.53 17.64
CA GLU A 228 -15.26 -8.36 18.66
C GLU A 228 -14.82 -7.43 19.80
N CYS A 229 -13.57 -7.54 20.26
CA CYS A 229 -13.02 -6.68 21.30
C CYS A 229 -12.81 -5.22 20.86
N SER A 230 -12.76 -4.96 19.55
CA SER A 230 -12.65 -3.61 18.99
C SER A 230 -13.94 -2.78 19.07
N GLN A 231 -15.05 -3.36 19.53
CA GLN A 231 -16.32 -2.63 19.68
C GLN A 231 -16.19 -1.46 20.65
N GLY A 232 -16.62 -0.27 20.20
CA GLY A 232 -16.53 0.97 20.98
C GLY A 232 -15.23 1.76 20.78
N TYR A 233 -14.23 1.18 20.13
CA TYR A 233 -12.97 1.87 19.80
C TYR A 233 -13.00 2.40 18.37
N ARG A 234 -12.18 3.42 18.09
CA ARG A 234 -11.92 3.97 16.76
C ARG A 234 -10.77 3.24 16.05
N TYR A 235 -9.73 2.87 16.80
CA TYR A 235 -8.54 2.19 16.28
C TYR A 235 -8.28 0.88 17.02
N THR A 236 -7.78 -0.12 16.30
CA THR A 236 -7.34 -1.40 16.86
C THR A 236 -5.94 -1.72 16.38
N GLY A 237 -5.02 -1.93 17.33
CA GLY A 237 -3.74 -2.57 17.07
C GLY A 237 -3.87 -4.07 17.29
N VAL A 238 -3.39 -4.87 16.36
CA VAL A 238 -3.29 -6.33 16.47
C VAL A 238 -1.82 -6.68 16.50
N LEU A 239 -1.39 -7.37 17.56
CA LEU A 239 0.00 -7.78 17.76
C LEU A 239 0.03 -9.28 18.07
N LEU A 240 0.95 -10.01 17.45
CA LEU A 240 1.09 -11.45 17.62
C LEU A 240 2.32 -11.76 18.50
N LEU A 241 2.11 -12.44 19.64
CA LEU A 241 3.17 -13.12 20.37
C LEU A 241 3.33 -14.52 19.79
N GLU A 242 4.11 -14.62 18.72
CA GLU A 242 4.32 -15.84 17.95
C GLU A 242 5.35 -16.79 18.56
N ASP A 243 5.15 -18.11 18.37
CA ASP A 243 6.24 -19.08 18.46
C ASP A 243 7.10 -19.06 17.18
N VAL A 244 8.22 -18.35 17.21
CA VAL A 244 9.14 -18.25 16.06
C VAL A 244 10.04 -19.47 15.87
N GLU A 245 10.00 -20.46 16.76
CA GLU A 245 10.86 -21.65 16.70
C GLU A 245 10.32 -22.73 15.75
N LYS A 246 9.76 -22.32 14.60
CA LYS A 246 9.11 -23.20 13.62
C LYS A 246 10.09 -23.95 12.72
N GLN A 247 11.13 -23.26 12.24
CA GLN A 247 12.13 -23.84 11.32
C GLN A 247 13.55 -23.36 11.65
N MET A 248 14.48 -24.31 11.88
CA MET A 248 15.89 -23.99 12.12
C MET A 248 16.65 -23.59 10.84
N PRO A 249 17.59 -22.62 10.89
CA PRO A 249 17.86 -21.75 12.05
C PRO A 249 16.74 -20.72 12.25
N TYR A 250 16.35 -20.46 13.50
CA TYR A 250 15.23 -19.59 13.86
C TYR A 250 15.45 -18.10 13.60
N SER A 251 16.66 -17.71 13.17
CA SER A 251 17.10 -16.30 13.09
C SER A 251 16.25 -15.43 12.16
N ASN A 252 15.71 -15.99 11.08
CA ASN A 252 14.87 -15.22 10.15
C ASN A 252 13.55 -14.80 10.80
N GLU A 253 12.86 -15.74 11.44
CA GLU A 253 11.58 -15.50 12.11
C GLU A 253 11.77 -14.59 13.35
N VAL A 254 12.85 -14.80 14.10
CA VAL A 254 13.25 -13.91 15.21
C VAL A 254 13.46 -12.47 14.75
N SER A 255 14.10 -12.28 13.59
CA SER A 255 14.35 -10.93 13.03
C SER A 255 13.07 -10.33 12.44
N HIS A 256 12.16 -11.17 11.93
CA HIS A 256 10.88 -10.72 11.37
C HIS A 256 9.98 -10.20 12.47
N GLN A 257 9.92 -10.92 13.58
CA GLN A 257 9.27 -10.48 14.80
C GLN A 257 9.82 -9.15 15.31
N TYR A 258 11.14 -8.93 15.23
CA TYR A 258 11.72 -7.62 15.56
C TYR A 258 11.19 -6.52 14.64
N ALA A 259 11.19 -6.74 13.32
CA ALA A 259 10.67 -5.76 12.36
C ALA A 259 9.19 -5.45 12.60
N ASP A 260 8.33 -6.46 12.79
CA ASP A 260 6.90 -6.26 13.02
C ASP A 260 6.64 -5.44 14.29
N TRP A 261 7.26 -5.80 15.41
CA TRP A 261 7.01 -5.15 16.69
C TRP A 261 7.59 -3.75 16.77
N GLU A 262 8.79 -3.52 16.22
CA GLU A 262 9.40 -2.20 16.16
C GLU A 262 8.58 -1.24 15.30
N ASN A 263 7.92 -1.73 14.24
CA ASN A 263 7.07 -0.93 13.36
C ASN A 263 5.59 -0.90 13.76
N MET A 264 5.09 -1.75 14.67
CA MET A 264 3.65 -1.73 15.05
C MET A 264 3.40 -1.30 16.49
N LEU A 265 4.39 -1.42 17.37
CA LEU A 265 4.29 -0.99 18.77
C LEU A 265 5.44 -0.04 19.15
N GLY A 266 6.68 -0.37 18.79
CA GLY A 266 7.85 0.52 18.93
C GLY A 266 8.02 1.12 20.34
N THR A 267 7.48 2.32 20.52
CA THR A 267 7.45 3.10 21.77
C THR A 267 6.10 3.80 21.94
N GLU A 268 5.84 4.34 23.14
CA GLU A 268 4.64 5.16 23.38
C GLU A 268 4.57 6.40 22.46
N ALA A 269 5.70 7.07 22.22
CA ALA A 269 5.78 8.18 21.27
C ALA A 269 5.47 7.74 19.84
N TYR A 270 6.06 6.61 19.39
CA TYR A 270 5.78 6.03 18.08
C TYR A 270 4.28 5.77 17.88
N LEU A 271 3.61 5.17 18.87
CA LEU A 271 2.18 4.91 18.80
C LEU A 271 1.35 6.19 18.72
N SER A 272 1.77 7.24 19.42
CA SER A 272 1.07 8.52 19.39
C SER A 272 1.16 9.15 17.99
N ASN A 273 2.35 9.14 17.38
CA ASN A 273 2.55 9.57 15.98
C ASN A 273 1.78 8.68 14.98
N LEU A 274 1.66 7.38 15.25
CA LEU A 274 0.88 6.48 14.42
C LEU A 274 -0.62 6.83 14.44
N MET A 275 -1.14 7.23 15.61
CA MET A 275 -2.53 7.67 15.73
C MET A 275 -2.75 9.00 15.03
N GLU A 276 -1.79 9.92 15.09
CA GLU A 276 -1.83 11.19 14.33
C GLU A 276 -1.97 10.93 12.83
N VAL A 277 -1.16 10.01 12.28
CA VAL A 277 -1.24 9.63 10.86
C VAL A 277 -2.65 9.14 10.48
N PHE A 278 -3.32 8.38 11.34
CA PHE A 278 -4.73 8.01 11.11
C PHE A 278 -5.68 9.21 11.19
N GLU A 279 -5.47 10.18 12.08
CA GLU A 279 -6.32 11.38 12.14
C GLU A 279 -6.15 12.27 10.90
N GLU A 280 -4.91 12.49 10.47
CA GLU A 280 -4.59 13.32 9.29
C GLU A 280 -5.03 12.68 7.97
N ASN A 281 -5.20 11.36 7.96
CA ASN A 281 -5.57 10.61 6.76
C ASN A 281 -6.88 9.84 6.97
N PRO A 282 -8.06 10.48 6.81
CA PRO A 282 -9.36 9.86 7.03
C PRO A 282 -9.60 8.59 6.20
N ARG A 283 -9.00 8.52 5.00
CA ARG A 283 -9.10 7.37 4.10
C ARG A 283 -8.03 6.30 4.32
N LEU A 284 -7.08 6.49 5.24
CA LEU A 284 -6.19 5.41 5.68
C LEU A 284 -6.96 4.47 6.61
N GLY A 285 -7.09 3.21 6.20
CA GLY A 285 -7.89 2.21 6.91
C GLY A 285 -7.06 1.13 7.60
N LEU A 286 -5.90 0.80 7.04
CA LEU A 286 -5.00 -0.25 7.50
C LEU A 286 -3.56 0.24 7.42
N ILE A 287 -2.78 -0.01 8.47
CA ILE A 287 -1.33 0.15 8.48
C ILE A 287 -0.71 -1.21 8.77
N VAL A 288 0.25 -1.60 7.93
CA VAL A 288 1.00 -2.86 8.05
C VAL A 288 2.49 -2.57 8.24
N PRO A 289 3.26 -3.50 8.83
CA PRO A 289 4.71 -3.39 8.86
C PRO A 289 5.30 -3.60 7.46
N PRO A 290 6.58 -3.26 7.25
CA PRO A 290 7.25 -3.49 5.98
C PRO A 290 7.32 -4.98 5.63
N ILE A 291 7.09 -5.31 4.36
CA ILE A 291 7.09 -6.70 3.89
C ILE A 291 8.49 -7.31 4.09
N PRO A 292 8.61 -8.49 4.73
CA PRO A 292 9.91 -9.13 4.94
C PRO A 292 10.46 -9.69 3.63
N ASP A 293 11.74 -9.43 3.36
CA ASP A 293 12.35 -9.75 2.08
C ASP A 293 13.84 -10.10 2.18
N TYR A 294 14.17 -10.86 3.23
CA TYR A 294 15.49 -11.43 3.49
C TYR A 294 15.41 -12.92 3.84
N GLY A 295 16.54 -13.62 3.76
CA GLY A 295 16.63 -15.04 4.13
C GLY A 295 15.61 -15.93 3.40
N THR A 296 14.95 -16.81 4.14
CA THR A 296 13.89 -17.69 3.61
C THR A 296 12.61 -16.92 3.28
N LEU A 297 12.37 -15.78 3.92
CA LEU A 297 11.19 -14.95 3.68
C LEU A 297 11.25 -14.29 2.30
N PHE A 298 12.44 -13.86 1.85
CA PHE A 298 12.67 -13.38 0.47
C PHE A 298 12.18 -14.38 -0.58
N ALA A 299 12.53 -15.66 -0.41
CA ALA A 299 12.12 -16.71 -1.35
C ALA A 299 10.62 -17.02 -1.25
N LYS A 300 10.04 -17.03 -0.04
CA LYS A 300 8.60 -17.27 0.16
C LYS A 300 7.73 -16.17 -0.47
N MET A 301 8.27 -14.96 -0.60
CA MET A 301 7.59 -13.80 -1.18
C MET A 301 7.79 -13.66 -2.70
N GLU A 302 8.33 -14.67 -3.38
CA GLU A 302 8.65 -14.61 -4.83
C GLU A 302 7.50 -14.08 -5.69
N ASP A 303 6.31 -14.64 -5.51
CA ASP A 303 5.12 -14.22 -6.25
C ASP A 303 4.36 -13.08 -5.57
N GLY A 304 4.76 -12.69 -4.34
CA GLY A 304 4.08 -11.74 -3.49
C GLY A 304 2.72 -12.20 -2.93
N TRP A 305 2.30 -13.42 -3.26
CA TRP A 305 1.05 -14.05 -2.81
C TRP A 305 1.28 -15.25 -1.90
N MET A 306 2.54 -15.62 -1.64
CA MET A 306 2.89 -16.84 -0.90
C MET A 306 2.22 -18.09 -1.50
N GLY A 307 2.04 -18.13 -2.83
CA GLY A 307 1.34 -19.20 -3.54
C GLY A 307 -0.18 -19.23 -3.36
N ARG A 308 -0.81 -18.18 -2.82
CA ARG A 308 -2.22 -18.16 -2.41
C ARG A 308 -3.16 -17.30 -3.26
N TYR A 309 -2.74 -16.86 -4.44
CA TYR A 309 -3.54 -15.96 -5.28
C TYR A 309 -4.97 -16.49 -5.54
N GLU A 310 -5.12 -17.77 -5.89
CA GLU A 310 -6.43 -18.35 -6.20
C GLU A 310 -7.31 -18.48 -4.96
N GLN A 311 -6.72 -18.81 -3.80
CA GLN A 311 -7.39 -18.89 -2.51
C GLN A 311 -7.89 -17.50 -2.07
N VAL A 312 -7.07 -16.46 -2.27
CA VAL A 312 -7.48 -15.08 -1.99
C VAL A 312 -8.63 -14.67 -2.90
N CYS A 313 -8.58 -14.99 -4.20
CA CYS A 313 -9.69 -14.70 -5.13
C CYS A 313 -10.99 -15.37 -4.65
N ALA A 314 -10.94 -16.66 -4.29
CA ALA A 314 -12.09 -17.38 -3.77
C ALA A 314 -12.61 -16.80 -2.45
N LEU A 315 -11.73 -16.33 -1.56
CA LEU A 315 -12.12 -15.67 -0.31
C LEU A 315 -12.79 -14.31 -0.58
N LEU A 316 -12.27 -13.51 -1.51
CA LEU A 316 -12.89 -12.24 -1.90
C LEU A 316 -14.28 -12.44 -2.52
N ASP A 317 -14.45 -13.48 -3.35
CA ASP A 317 -15.75 -13.88 -3.89
C ASP A 317 -16.72 -14.30 -2.77
N ARG A 318 -16.22 -15.06 -1.78
CA ARG A 318 -16.99 -15.46 -0.59
C ARG A 318 -17.47 -14.25 0.21
N TRP A 319 -16.60 -13.26 0.40
CA TRP A 319 -16.91 -11.97 1.04
C TRP A 319 -17.70 -11.00 0.14
N LYS A 320 -17.93 -11.38 -1.13
CA LYS A 320 -18.61 -10.57 -2.16
C LYS A 320 -17.92 -9.24 -2.43
N ILE A 321 -16.59 -9.21 -2.32
CA ILE A 321 -15.76 -8.05 -2.58
C ILE A 321 -15.35 -8.04 -4.04
N LYS A 322 -15.66 -6.93 -4.73
CA LYS A 322 -15.13 -6.65 -6.06
C LYS A 322 -13.91 -5.75 -5.93
N ALA A 323 -12.73 -6.30 -6.20
CA ALA A 323 -11.47 -5.56 -6.18
C ALA A 323 -10.70 -5.78 -7.49
N ASN A 324 -9.91 -4.79 -7.89
CA ASN A 324 -8.97 -4.93 -9.01
C ASN A 324 -7.72 -5.65 -8.52
N HIS A 325 -7.81 -6.97 -8.34
CA HIS A 325 -6.67 -7.84 -8.03
C HIS A 325 -6.02 -8.33 -9.34
N ARG A 326 -4.69 -8.41 -9.34
CA ARG A 326 -3.91 -8.94 -10.46
C ARG A 326 -2.80 -9.78 -9.90
N ARG A 327 -2.54 -10.95 -10.48
CA ARG A 327 -1.44 -11.82 -10.05
C ARG A 327 -0.08 -11.10 -10.09
N SER A 328 0.10 -10.14 -10.99
CA SER A 328 1.30 -9.30 -11.13
C SER A 328 1.36 -8.11 -10.16
N SER A 329 0.39 -7.96 -9.27
CA SER A 329 0.26 -6.83 -8.36
C SER A 329 -0.08 -7.34 -6.96
N GLU A 330 0.97 -7.78 -6.27
CA GLU A 330 0.96 -8.32 -4.91
C GLU A 330 0.36 -7.36 -3.87
N PRO A 331 -0.40 -7.86 -2.89
CA PRO A 331 -1.01 -7.02 -1.86
C PRO A 331 -0.01 -6.58 -0.77
N LEU A 332 -0.40 -5.57 0.01
CA LEU A 332 0.34 -5.01 1.13
C LEU A 332 -0.02 -5.80 2.39
N VAL A 333 0.57 -6.98 2.51
CA VAL A 333 0.19 -7.96 3.52
C VAL A 333 0.90 -7.73 4.87
N PRO A 334 0.20 -7.79 6.01
CA PRO A 334 0.83 -7.89 7.32
C PRO A 334 1.35 -9.32 7.54
N ALA A 335 2.49 -9.63 6.94
CA ALA A 335 3.00 -11.00 6.82
C ALA A 335 3.24 -11.72 8.17
N GLY A 336 3.68 -11.00 9.20
CA GLY A 336 3.86 -11.54 10.56
C GLY A 336 2.62 -11.43 11.44
N GLY A 337 1.47 -11.01 10.89
CA GLY A 337 0.19 -10.94 11.60
C GLY A 337 0.01 -9.72 12.51
N CYS A 338 0.97 -8.79 12.53
CA CYS A 338 0.83 -7.53 13.25
C CYS A 338 0.32 -6.42 12.32
N PHE A 339 -0.65 -5.61 12.75
CA PHE A 339 -1.17 -4.47 11.99
C PHE A 339 -1.99 -3.51 12.85
N TRP A 340 -2.23 -2.30 12.34
CA TRP A 340 -3.21 -1.36 12.89
C TRP A 340 -4.35 -1.12 11.91
N ILE A 341 -5.59 -1.06 12.39
CA ILE A 341 -6.77 -0.94 11.55
C ILE A 341 -7.83 -0.04 12.20
N ARG A 342 -8.62 0.67 11.39
CA ARG A 342 -9.85 1.31 11.89
C ARG A 342 -10.83 0.24 12.37
N SER A 343 -11.25 0.34 13.63
CA SER A 343 -12.08 -0.68 14.28
C SER A 343 -13.38 -0.93 13.52
N GLU A 344 -13.98 0.09 12.90
CA GLU A 344 -15.20 -0.08 12.10
C GLU A 344 -15.02 -1.04 10.91
N TYR A 345 -13.85 -1.05 10.27
CA TYR A 345 -13.52 -1.96 9.19
C TYR A 345 -13.20 -3.34 9.74
N PHE A 346 -12.44 -3.38 10.83
CA PHE A 346 -12.08 -4.64 11.47
C PHE A 346 -13.30 -5.44 11.94
N GLN A 347 -14.30 -4.77 12.51
CA GLN A 347 -15.56 -5.40 12.92
C GLN A 347 -16.33 -5.99 11.75
N LYS A 348 -16.35 -5.33 10.58
CA LYS A 348 -17.00 -5.85 9.37
C LYS A 348 -16.27 -7.10 8.87
N ILE A 349 -14.94 -7.02 8.79
CA ILE A 349 -14.08 -8.10 8.31
C ILE A 349 -14.14 -9.30 9.27
N GLY A 350 -14.13 -9.07 10.58
CA GLY A 350 -14.29 -10.12 11.59
C GLY A 350 -15.60 -10.89 11.45
N ARG A 351 -16.71 -10.22 11.12
CA ARG A 351 -17.99 -10.91 10.82
C ARG A 351 -17.90 -11.76 9.55
N TRP A 352 -17.30 -11.24 8.48
CA TRP A 352 -17.10 -12.02 7.26
C TRP A 352 -16.21 -13.24 7.49
N GLN A 353 -15.14 -13.09 8.27
CA GLN A 353 -14.27 -14.20 8.66
C GLN A 353 -15.01 -15.22 9.53
N GLN A 354 -15.86 -14.77 10.46
CA GLN A 354 -16.68 -15.66 11.28
C GLN A 354 -17.63 -16.51 10.42
N GLU A 355 -18.26 -15.92 9.40
CA GLU A 355 -19.14 -16.63 8.45
C GLU A 355 -18.38 -17.61 7.54
N THR A 356 -17.09 -17.37 7.34
CA THR A 356 -16.19 -18.20 6.52
C THR A 356 -15.59 -19.36 7.33
N GLY A 357 -15.45 -19.19 8.64
CA GLY A 357 -14.93 -20.22 9.54
C GLY A 357 -13.48 -20.59 9.22
N GLU A 358 -13.22 -21.89 9.08
CA GLU A 358 -11.88 -22.44 8.86
C GLU A 358 -11.59 -22.83 7.40
N GLU A 359 -12.46 -22.42 6.45
CA GLU A 359 -12.35 -22.77 5.02
C GLU A 359 -11.02 -22.30 4.39
N PHE A 360 -10.47 -21.18 4.86
CA PHE A 360 -9.22 -20.60 4.37
C PHE A 360 -8.20 -20.48 5.50
N ASP A 361 -6.91 -20.58 5.17
CA ASP A 361 -5.81 -20.44 6.14
C ASP A 361 -5.57 -18.99 6.57
N ALA A 362 -4.77 -18.80 7.63
CA ALA A 362 -4.51 -17.49 8.22
C ALA A 362 -3.84 -16.53 7.23
N GLU A 363 -2.87 -17.02 6.46
CA GLU A 363 -2.15 -16.24 5.47
C GLU A 363 -3.07 -15.76 4.34
N THR A 364 -4.01 -16.58 3.89
CA THR A 364 -5.03 -16.18 2.90
C THR A 364 -5.89 -15.04 3.44
N VAL A 365 -6.30 -15.11 4.71
CA VAL A 365 -7.09 -14.04 5.36
C VAL A 365 -6.26 -12.75 5.45
N LEU A 366 -4.98 -12.83 5.80
CA LEU A 366 -4.09 -11.66 5.87
C LEU A 366 -3.85 -11.05 4.49
N LEU A 367 -3.65 -11.86 3.44
CA LEU A 367 -3.51 -11.40 2.06
C LEU A 367 -4.78 -10.73 1.52
N ALA A 368 -5.96 -11.15 2.00
CA ALA A 368 -7.24 -10.55 1.62
C ALA A 368 -7.54 -9.23 2.36
N LEU A 369 -6.87 -8.97 3.48
CA LEU A 369 -7.16 -7.82 4.35
C LEU A 369 -7.06 -6.46 3.65
N PRO A 370 -6.02 -6.17 2.82
CA PRO A 370 -5.93 -4.90 2.10
C PRO A 370 -7.10 -4.68 1.13
N PHE A 371 -7.51 -5.73 0.42
CA PHE A 371 -8.67 -5.66 -0.50
C PHE A 371 -9.98 -5.47 0.25
N ALA A 372 -10.12 -6.10 1.42
CA ALA A 372 -11.29 -5.94 2.28
C ALA A 372 -11.41 -4.50 2.79
N VAL A 373 -10.32 -3.90 3.25
CA VAL A 373 -10.28 -2.49 3.66
C VAL A 373 -10.53 -1.55 2.48
N GLN A 374 -9.95 -1.85 1.31
CA GLN A 374 -10.23 -1.12 0.07
C GLN A 374 -11.70 -1.12 -0.32
N SER A 375 -12.36 -2.28 -0.21
CA SER A 375 -13.79 -2.41 -0.51
C SER A 375 -14.69 -1.56 0.40
N LEU A 376 -14.18 -1.19 1.58
CA LEU A 376 -14.83 -0.33 2.55
C LEU A 376 -14.49 1.16 2.35
N GLY A 377 -13.77 1.50 1.28
CA GLY A 377 -13.48 2.87 0.88
C GLY A 377 -12.25 3.48 1.52
N ALA A 378 -11.30 2.65 1.99
CA ALA A 378 -10.06 3.09 2.63
C ALA A 378 -8.82 2.39 2.04
N TYR A 379 -7.66 3.05 2.05
CA TYR A 379 -6.40 2.47 1.57
C TYR A 379 -5.55 1.90 2.70
N THR A 380 -4.55 1.13 2.29
CA THR A 380 -3.52 0.57 3.18
C THR A 380 -2.23 1.37 3.05
N GLY A 381 -1.58 1.65 4.17
CA GLY A 381 -0.23 2.21 4.25
C GLY A 381 0.76 1.26 4.92
N ILE A 382 2.05 1.57 4.78
CA ILE A 382 3.12 0.93 5.54
C ILE A 382 3.67 1.95 6.53
N ALA A 383 3.87 1.54 7.79
CA ALA A 383 4.56 2.38 8.76
C ALA A 383 5.96 1.84 9.05
N TYR A 384 6.90 2.77 9.20
CA TYR A 384 8.29 2.55 9.55
C TYR A 384 8.60 3.32 10.81
N SER A 385 9.22 2.68 11.79
CA SER A 385 9.93 3.41 12.82
C SER A 385 11.22 4.00 12.22
N ASP A 386 11.57 5.21 12.62
CA ASP A 386 12.84 5.83 12.23
C ASP A 386 14.08 5.06 12.75
N ARG A 387 13.89 4.16 13.72
CA ARG A 387 14.91 3.21 14.18
C ARG A 387 15.10 2.03 13.24
N TYR A 388 14.02 1.50 12.67
CA TYR A 388 14.09 0.36 11.74
C TYR A 388 14.42 0.78 10.31
N LEU A 389 13.96 1.96 9.89
CA LEU A 389 14.12 2.44 8.52
C LEU A 389 15.57 2.39 7.99
N PRO A 390 16.63 2.78 8.73
CA PRO A 390 18.01 2.68 8.26
C PRO A 390 18.44 1.24 7.91
N ILE A 391 17.94 0.25 8.66
CA ILE A 391 18.19 -1.18 8.41
C ILE A 391 17.54 -1.57 7.08
N MET A 392 16.26 -1.20 6.90
CA MET A 392 15.54 -1.48 5.66
C MET A 392 16.21 -0.84 4.44
N ILE A 393 16.58 0.44 4.51
CA ILE A 393 17.25 1.15 3.41
C ILE A 393 18.55 0.43 3.02
N THR A 394 19.36 0.06 4.01
CA THR A 394 20.62 -0.66 3.78
C THR A 394 20.37 -2.01 3.10
N ASN A 395 19.35 -2.75 3.54
CA ASN A 395 18.99 -4.04 2.95
C ASN A 395 18.52 -3.89 1.50
N GLN A 396 17.69 -2.89 1.19
CA GLN A 396 17.23 -2.64 -0.18
C GLN A 396 18.36 -2.22 -1.10
N ASP A 397 19.25 -1.32 -0.67
CA ASP A 397 20.40 -0.88 -1.45
C ASP A 397 21.33 -2.06 -1.76
N TYR A 398 21.65 -2.88 -0.74
CA TYR A 398 22.51 -4.05 -0.91
C TYR A 398 21.91 -5.03 -1.92
N LYS A 399 20.64 -5.44 -1.76
CA LYS A 399 19.98 -6.36 -2.70
C LYS A 399 19.93 -5.81 -4.11
N MET A 400 19.60 -4.53 -4.27
CA MET A 400 19.53 -3.89 -5.59
C MET A 400 20.91 -3.90 -6.25
N ARG A 401 21.98 -3.60 -5.51
CA ARG A 401 23.36 -3.61 -6.01
C ARG A 401 23.82 -5.00 -6.42
N GLU A 402 23.58 -6.01 -5.60
CA GLU A 402 23.97 -7.38 -5.91
C GLU A 402 23.21 -7.91 -7.14
N ASN A 403 21.91 -7.66 -7.22
CA ASN A 403 21.12 -8.01 -8.40
C ASN A 403 21.61 -7.27 -9.65
N ASN A 404 21.90 -5.97 -9.55
CA ASN A 404 22.41 -5.18 -10.67
C ASN A 404 23.77 -5.66 -11.16
N GLN A 405 24.67 -6.10 -10.28
CA GLN A 405 25.96 -6.65 -10.70
C GLN A 405 25.76 -7.85 -11.65
N VAL A 406 24.94 -8.81 -11.22
CA VAL A 406 24.65 -10.02 -12.02
C VAL A 406 23.89 -9.68 -13.30
N VAL A 407 22.90 -8.78 -13.22
CA VAL A 407 22.10 -8.36 -14.37
C VAL A 407 22.96 -7.62 -15.39
N PHE A 408 23.78 -6.66 -14.97
CA PHE A 408 24.58 -5.86 -15.89
C PHE A 408 25.76 -6.62 -16.49
N GLU A 409 26.31 -7.60 -15.77
CA GLU A 409 27.29 -8.54 -16.33
C GLU A 409 26.69 -9.29 -17.53
N LYS A 410 25.45 -9.76 -17.41
CA LYS A 410 24.82 -10.66 -18.37
C LYS A 410 24.00 -9.99 -19.48
N TYR A 411 23.33 -8.88 -19.15
CA TYR A 411 22.36 -8.19 -20.02
C TYR A 411 22.80 -6.75 -20.37
N GLY A 412 23.90 -6.27 -19.78
CA GLY A 412 24.40 -4.91 -19.95
C GLY A 412 23.66 -3.88 -19.09
N PRO A 413 24.31 -2.74 -18.76
CA PRO A 413 23.67 -1.65 -18.05
C PRO A 413 22.64 -0.95 -18.95
N ASN A 414 21.43 -0.72 -18.41
CA ASN A 414 20.35 -0.01 -19.08
C ASN A 414 19.33 0.52 -18.06
N TYR A 415 18.27 1.18 -18.53
CA TYR A 415 17.10 1.50 -17.71
C TYR A 415 16.46 0.22 -17.16
N LEU A 416 15.92 0.28 -15.94
CA LEU A 416 15.37 -0.88 -15.23
C LEU A 416 14.31 -1.63 -16.05
N ASN A 417 13.40 -0.91 -16.71
CA ASN A 417 12.37 -1.50 -17.58
C ASN A 417 12.97 -2.22 -18.80
N VAL A 418 14.06 -1.69 -19.38
CA VAL A 418 14.77 -2.32 -20.49
C VAL A 418 15.51 -3.56 -20.00
N CYS A 419 16.21 -3.48 -18.87
CA CYS A 419 16.88 -4.64 -18.26
C CYS A 419 15.88 -5.76 -17.95
N THR A 420 14.77 -5.45 -17.28
CA THR A 420 13.72 -6.45 -16.95
C THR A 420 13.09 -7.05 -18.20
N LYS A 421 12.85 -6.27 -19.25
CA LYS A 421 12.40 -6.78 -20.54
C LYS A 421 13.44 -7.71 -21.19
N ASN A 422 14.70 -7.30 -21.28
CA ASN A 422 15.77 -8.11 -21.84
C ASN A 422 15.94 -9.44 -21.10
N ILE A 423 15.80 -9.43 -19.76
CA ILE A 423 15.83 -10.65 -18.94
C ILE A 423 14.67 -11.58 -19.31
N ARG A 424 13.43 -11.05 -19.39
CA ARG A 424 12.24 -11.85 -19.77
C ARG A 424 12.34 -12.42 -21.18
N ASP A 425 12.89 -11.62 -22.10
CA ASP A 425 13.06 -12.00 -23.50
C ASP A 425 14.31 -12.88 -23.74
N GLY A 426 15.14 -13.10 -22.71
CA GLY A 426 16.35 -13.91 -22.79
C GLY A 426 17.48 -13.30 -23.63
N VAL A 427 17.51 -11.96 -23.75
CA VAL A 427 18.45 -11.23 -24.62
C VAL A 427 19.81 -11.06 -23.94
N PHE A 428 20.77 -11.94 -24.22
CA PHE A 428 22.11 -11.85 -23.62
C PHE A 428 23.01 -10.83 -24.30
N ARG A 429 23.96 -10.27 -23.53
CA ARG A 429 25.11 -9.59 -24.10
C ARG A 429 26.03 -10.63 -24.74
N GLU A 430 26.11 -10.65 -26.07
CA GLU A 430 27.15 -11.43 -26.75
C GLU A 430 28.52 -10.94 -26.27
N GLY A 431 29.37 -11.87 -25.83
CA GLY A 431 30.67 -11.56 -25.26
C GLY A 431 31.51 -10.69 -26.20
N GLY A 432 31.71 -9.44 -25.80
CA GLY A 432 32.59 -8.49 -26.46
C GLY A 432 33.42 -7.79 -25.41
N SER A 433 34.64 -8.26 -25.23
CA SER A 433 35.76 -7.48 -24.72
C SER A 433 35.78 -6.09 -25.36
N GLN A 434 35.73 -5.05 -24.53
CA GLN A 434 36.39 -3.77 -24.78
C GLN A 434 37.12 -3.35 -23.52
#